data_AF-A0A349SGK6-F1
#
_entry.id   AF-A0A349SGK6-F1
#
_cell.length_a   1.000
_cell.length_b   1.000
_cell.length_c   1.000
_cell.angle_alpha   90.00
_cell.angle_beta   90.00
_cell.angle_gamma   90.00
#
_symmetry.space_group_name_H-M   'P 1'
#
loop_
_entity.id
_entity.type
_entity.pdbx_description
1 polymer ?
#
loop_
_entity_poly.entity_id
_entity_poly.type
_entity_poly.pdbx_seq_one_letter_code
_entity_poly.pdbx_strand_id
1 'polypeptide(L)'
;MTRKVIRCPYHSWTYGLDGALHSTPHIGGHGQHQCADFDNDEHSLRVVRSATWMGMVFVNLDGSGPEFSTHIAGLEQRWSSFTGVGGLNNVEAVGEDGSLELEFHANWKLAIENYCESYHLPWVHPGLNSYSHIDDHYNIVGGEWGAGQGTYKFTFSERAGIEWPVFDQWPKDKSAQAEYVALFPNVLLGLHIDHFYSVIVQPLAHNRTRELLQIYCVGDSVADDKHARARREMLNGWRAVFEEDIRPVEEMQRGRDSTAFDGGAFSPVLDTATHHFHRWVAARYPQVA
;
A
#
# COMPACT_ATOMS: atom_id res chain seq x y z
N MET A 1 -5.68 -37.17 -10.02
CA MET A 1 -5.42 -35.74 -9.86
C MET A 1 -4.19 -35.59 -8.98
N THR A 2 -3.10 -35.01 -9.48
CA THR A 2 -1.91 -34.73 -8.68
C THR A 2 -2.24 -33.65 -7.65
N ARG A 3 -2.09 -33.96 -6.36
CA ARG A 3 -2.27 -32.98 -5.28
C ARG A 3 -1.19 -31.91 -5.44
N LYS A 4 -1.56 -30.63 -5.45
CA LYS A 4 -0.59 -29.51 -5.45
C LYS A 4 0.16 -29.55 -4.10
N VAL A 5 1.49 -29.56 -4.15
CA VAL A 5 2.39 -29.59 -2.99
C VAL A 5 3.54 -28.62 -3.21
N ILE A 6 4.12 -28.13 -2.12
CA ILE A 6 5.37 -27.37 -2.15
C ILE A 6 6.51 -28.40 -2.04
N ARG A 7 7.43 -28.44 -3.01
CA ARG A 7 8.57 -29.35 -2.99
C ARG A 7 9.87 -28.57 -2.86
N CYS A 8 10.61 -28.82 -1.80
CA CYS A 8 11.96 -28.27 -1.63
C CYS A 8 12.86 -28.83 -2.76
N PRO A 9 13.52 -27.96 -3.55
CA PRO A 9 14.32 -28.42 -4.69
C PRO A 9 15.59 -29.16 -4.27
N TYR A 10 16.03 -29.01 -3.02
CA TYR A 10 17.30 -29.57 -2.57
C TYR A 10 17.20 -31.07 -2.31
N HIS A 11 16.32 -31.49 -1.40
CA HIS A 11 16.17 -32.90 -0.99
C HIS A 11 14.76 -33.45 -1.26
N SER A 12 13.94 -32.72 -2.00
CA SER A 12 12.58 -33.14 -2.36
C SER A 12 11.65 -33.40 -1.18
N TRP A 13 11.89 -32.76 -0.03
CA TRP A 13 10.90 -32.71 1.04
C TRP A 13 9.64 -32.02 0.52
N THR A 14 8.48 -32.58 0.81
CA THR A 14 7.21 -32.08 0.30
C THR A 14 6.30 -31.62 1.42
N TYR A 15 5.71 -30.45 1.26
CA TYR A 15 4.79 -29.84 2.19
C TYR A 15 3.42 -29.68 1.53
N GLY A 16 2.37 -29.77 2.33
CA GLY A 16 1.03 -29.36 1.92
C GLY A 16 0.97 -27.86 1.69
N LEU A 17 -0.12 -27.39 1.06
CA LEU A 17 -0.36 -25.93 0.94
C LEU A 17 -0.74 -25.28 2.27
N ASP A 18 -1.04 -26.08 3.29
CA ASP A 18 -1.19 -25.70 4.70
C ASP A 18 0.16 -25.64 5.44
N GLY A 19 1.27 -26.00 4.79
CA GLY A 19 2.61 -26.01 5.35
C GLY A 19 3.01 -27.30 6.06
N ALA A 20 2.10 -28.29 6.20
CA ALA A 20 2.39 -29.54 6.88
C ALA A 20 3.44 -30.38 6.12
N LEU A 21 4.44 -30.92 6.82
CA LEU A 21 5.47 -31.76 6.20
C LEU A 21 4.91 -33.17 5.89
N HIS A 22 4.80 -33.51 4.60
CA HIS A 22 4.18 -34.77 4.14
C HIS A 22 5.19 -35.86 3.77
N SER A 23 6.36 -35.50 3.24
CA SER A 23 7.34 -36.49 2.78
C SER A 23 8.76 -36.00 2.93
N THR A 24 9.64 -36.88 3.39
CA THR A 24 11.07 -36.66 3.60
C THR A 24 11.88 -37.80 2.97
N PRO A 25 12.13 -37.76 1.64
CA PRO A 25 12.85 -38.84 0.99
C PRO A 25 14.23 -39.09 1.62
N HIS A 26 14.56 -40.36 1.85
CA HIS A 26 15.85 -40.79 2.40
C HIS A 26 16.16 -40.34 3.83
N ILE A 27 15.16 -39.92 4.61
CA ILE A 27 15.38 -39.43 5.99
C ILE A 27 16.01 -40.47 6.91
N GLY A 28 15.70 -41.76 6.72
CA GLY A 28 16.31 -42.88 7.46
C GLY A 28 17.54 -43.48 6.77
N GLY A 29 18.01 -42.87 5.67
CA GLY A 29 19.06 -43.40 4.79
C GLY A 29 18.60 -43.69 3.37
N HIS A 30 19.53 -44.06 2.48
CA HIS A 30 19.21 -44.33 1.08
C HIS A 30 18.18 -45.47 0.94
N GLY A 31 17.10 -45.22 0.20
CA GLY A 31 15.93 -46.12 0.11
C GLY A 31 15.01 -46.17 1.34
N GLN A 32 15.30 -45.46 2.43
CA GLN A 32 14.51 -45.45 3.66
C GLN A 32 13.84 -44.08 3.87
N HIS A 33 12.53 -44.00 3.61
CA HIS A 33 11.77 -42.74 3.60
C HIS A 33 11.13 -42.38 4.96
N GLN A 34 11.42 -43.14 6.01
CA GLN A 34 10.93 -42.92 7.37
C GLN A 34 12.06 -43.14 8.37
N CYS A 35 12.02 -42.46 9.50
CA CYS A 35 12.92 -42.62 10.63
C CYS A 35 12.08 -42.53 11.91
N ALA A 36 12.23 -43.47 12.85
CA ALA A 36 11.43 -43.49 14.08
C ALA A 36 11.69 -42.27 14.99
N ASP A 37 12.89 -41.70 14.91
CA ASP A 37 13.31 -40.54 15.69
C ASP A 37 13.04 -39.20 14.96
N PHE A 38 12.23 -39.22 13.89
CA PHE A 38 11.89 -38.03 13.12
C PHE A 38 10.38 -37.81 13.10
N ASP A 39 9.93 -36.73 13.73
CA ASP A 39 8.55 -36.28 13.69
C ASP A 39 8.37 -35.18 12.65
N ASN A 40 7.52 -35.45 11.66
CA ASN A 40 7.19 -34.48 10.62
C ASN A 40 6.45 -33.25 11.18
N ASP A 41 5.67 -33.41 12.24
CA ASP A 41 4.84 -32.33 12.79
C ASP A 41 5.72 -31.23 13.40
N GLU A 42 6.89 -31.58 13.92
CA GLU A 42 7.89 -30.65 14.45
C GLU A 42 8.65 -29.87 13.34
N HIS A 43 8.51 -30.27 12.08
CA HIS A 43 9.32 -29.80 10.95
C HIS A 43 8.48 -29.20 9.81
N SER A 44 7.25 -28.79 10.11
CA SER A 44 6.37 -28.08 9.18
C SER A 44 6.89 -26.68 8.86
N LEU A 45 6.39 -26.08 7.78
CA LEU A 45 6.71 -24.68 7.45
C LEU A 45 6.22 -23.74 8.55
N ARG A 46 6.96 -22.65 8.79
CA ARG A 46 6.53 -21.61 9.72
C ARG A 46 5.29 -20.91 9.17
N VAL A 47 4.23 -20.89 9.97
CA VAL A 47 2.99 -20.19 9.63
C VAL A 47 3.17 -18.69 9.88
N VAL A 48 2.72 -17.89 8.92
CA VAL A 48 2.67 -16.42 9.00
C VAL A 48 1.21 -16.01 8.98
N ARG A 49 0.77 -15.17 9.93
CA ARG A 49 -0.61 -14.65 9.92
C ARG A 49 -0.81 -13.80 8.67
N SER A 50 -1.93 -13.99 7.99
CA SER A 50 -2.27 -13.23 6.78
C SER A 50 -3.75 -12.86 6.71
N ALA A 51 -4.05 -11.76 6.04
CA ALA A 51 -5.41 -11.32 5.74
C ALA A 51 -5.50 -10.78 4.31
N THR A 52 -6.70 -10.81 3.72
CA THR A 52 -6.97 -10.23 2.41
C THR A 52 -7.89 -9.03 2.57
N TRP A 53 -7.54 -7.91 1.94
CA TRP A 53 -8.35 -6.69 1.97
C TRP A 53 -8.09 -5.85 0.73
N MET A 54 -9.15 -5.39 0.07
CA MET A 54 -9.08 -4.58 -1.16
C MET A 54 -8.15 -5.20 -2.24
N GLY A 55 -8.23 -6.53 -2.43
CA GLY A 55 -7.39 -7.27 -3.38
C GLY A 55 -5.91 -7.39 -2.99
N MET A 56 -5.51 -6.91 -1.81
CA MET A 56 -4.14 -7.03 -1.28
C MET A 56 -4.05 -8.16 -0.25
N VAL A 57 -2.87 -8.76 -0.14
CA VAL A 57 -2.53 -9.74 0.91
C VAL A 57 -1.62 -9.07 1.94
N PHE A 58 -2.09 -8.96 3.16
CA PHE A 58 -1.33 -8.47 4.30
C PHE A 58 -0.73 -9.65 5.06
N VAL A 59 0.51 -9.49 5.51
CA VAL A 59 1.22 -10.51 6.30
C VAL A 59 1.76 -9.88 7.58
N ASN A 60 1.73 -10.66 8.66
CA ASN A 60 2.30 -10.30 9.95
C ASN A 60 3.35 -11.34 10.35
N LEU A 61 4.62 -10.97 10.17
CA LEU A 61 5.77 -11.88 10.24
C LEU A 61 6.13 -12.34 11.65
N ASP A 62 6.05 -11.45 12.64
CA ASP A 62 6.36 -11.77 14.03
C ASP A 62 5.13 -12.22 14.82
N GLY A 63 3.94 -12.10 14.21
CA GLY A 63 2.67 -12.44 14.84
C GLY A 63 2.27 -11.47 15.94
N SER A 64 3.01 -10.40 16.17
CA SER A 64 2.74 -9.38 17.18
C SER A 64 1.77 -8.33 16.64
N GLY A 65 0.92 -7.78 17.49
CA GLY A 65 -0.10 -6.80 17.09
C GLY A 65 -1.51 -7.39 16.90
N PRO A 66 -2.50 -6.50 16.74
CA PRO A 66 -3.92 -6.88 16.76
C PRO A 66 -4.30 -7.75 15.56
N GLU A 67 -5.52 -8.31 15.60
CA GLU A 67 -6.15 -8.88 14.42
C GLU A 67 -6.27 -7.83 13.31
N PHE A 68 -6.07 -8.24 12.05
CA PHE A 68 -6.02 -7.30 10.93
C PHE A 68 -7.31 -6.47 10.81
N SER A 69 -8.48 -7.08 11.03
CA SER A 69 -9.78 -6.38 11.04
C SER A 69 -9.86 -5.29 12.09
N THR A 70 -9.18 -5.45 13.24
CA THR A 70 -9.10 -4.41 14.27
C THR A 70 -8.18 -3.26 13.85
N HIS A 71 -7.08 -3.56 13.14
CA HIS A 71 -6.15 -2.55 12.63
C HIS A 71 -6.83 -1.62 11.62
N ILE A 72 -7.61 -2.16 10.67
CA ILE A 72 -8.22 -1.36 9.61
C ILE A 72 -9.58 -0.75 9.95
N ALA A 73 -10.21 -1.15 11.07
CA ALA A 73 -11.59 -0.79 11.40
C ALA A 73 -11.87 0.72 11.33
N GLY A 74 -10.92 1.55 11.78
CA GLY A 74 -11.06 3.01 11.74
C GLY A 74 -11.05 3.58 10.32
N LEU A 75 -10.21 3.03 9.43
CA LEU A 75 -10.17 3.42 8.03
C LEU A 75 -11.42 2.92 7.28
N GLU A 76 -11.84 1.68 7.51
CA GLU A 76 -13.08 1.15 6.93
C GLU A 76 -14.31 1.95 7.35
N GLN A 77 -14.41 2.32 8.64
CA GLN A 77 -15.49 3.16 9.12
C GLN A 77 -15.49 4.52 8.42
N ARG A 78 -14.32 5.14 8.26
CA ARG A 78 -14.18 6.43 7.56
C ARG A 78 -14.66 6.32 6.12
N TRP A 79 -14.16 5.33 5.37
CA TRP A 79 -14.48 5.16 3.95
C TRP A 79 -15.87 4.59 3.68
N SER A 80 -16.52 3.96 4.66
CA SER A 80 -17.92 3.55 4.53
C SER A 80 -18.86 4.73 4.25
N SER A 81 -18.47 5.96 4.59
CA SER A 81 -19.21 7.18 4.26
C SER A 81 -19.19 7.54 2.77
N PHE A 82 -18.25 6.97 2.01
CA PHE A 82 -18.13 7.10 0.56
C PHE A 82 -18.63 5.83 -0.15
N THR A 83 -18.15 4.66 0.26
CA THR A 83 -18.39 3.43 -0.49
C THR A 83 -19.59 2.63 0.02
N GLY A 84 -20.16 3.01 1.16
CA GLY A 84 -21.05 2.13 1.93
C GLY A 84 -20.29 1.02 2.66
N VAL A 85 -20.96 0.36 3.60
CA VAL A 85 -20.39 -0.77 4.35
C VAL A 85 -20.12 -1.93 3.39
N GLY A 86 -18.87 -2.40 3.34
CA GLY A 86 -18.44 -3.47 2.45
C GLY A 86 -18.24 -3.07 0.99
N GLY A 87 -18.41 -1.78 0.63
CA GLY A 87 -18.22 -1.31 -0.75
C GLY A 87 -16.80 -1.51 -1.29
N LEU A 88 -15.80 -1.51 -0.40
CA LEU A 88 -14.40 -1.80 -0.71
C LEU A 88 -14.15 -3.26 -1.15
N ASN A 89 -15.14 -4.15 -1.04
CA ASN A 89 -15.05 -5.51 -1.57
C ASN A 89 -15.39 -5.60 -3.06
N ASN A 90 -15.93 -4.53 -3.65
CA ASN A 90 -16.32 -4.47 -5.06
C ASN A 90 -15.28 -3.75 -5.92
N VAL A 91 -14.00 -4.07 -5.69
CA VAL A 91 -12.89 -3.57 -6.51
C VAL A 91 -12.06 -4.71 -7.04
N GLU A 92 -11.59 -4.55 -8.27
CA GLU A 92 -10.75 -5.53 -8.95
C GLU A 92 -9.45 -4.87 -9.43
N ALA A 93 -8.33 -5.57 -9.27
CA ALA A 93 -7.05 -5.08 -9.75
C ALA A 93 -7.05 -5.04 -11.28
N VAL A 94 -6.70 -3.88 -11.84
CA VAL A 94 -6.43 -3.77 -13.27
C VAL A 94 -5.24 -4.68 -13.59
N GLY A 95 -5.26 -5.39 -14.73
CA GLY A 95 -4.19 -6.30 -15.14
C GLY A 95 -2.84 -5.63 -15.40
N GLU A 96 -2.06 -6.13 -16.38
CA GLU A 96 -0.71 -5.62 -16.65
C GLU A 96 -0.65 -4.09 -16.84
N ASP A 97 -1.67 -3.51 -17.48
CA ASP A 97 -1.82 -2.06 -17.72
C ASP A 97 -2.20 -1.23 -16.47
N GLY A 98 -2.27 -1.85 -15.30
CA GLY A 98 -2.69 -1.23 -14.04
C GLY A 98 -1.57 -1.08 -13.00
N SER A 99 -0.37 -1.54 -13.33
CA SER A 99 0.73 -1.63 -12.37
C SER A 99 1.92 -0.75 -12.74
N LEU A 100 2.63 -0.28 -11.71
CA LEU A 100 3.85 0.51 -11.85
C LEU A 100 4.82 0.16 -10.72
N GLU A 101 6.08 -0.09 -11.07
CA GLU A 101 7.19 -0.20 -10.12
C GLU A 101 8.08 1.04 -10.23
N LEU A 102 8.33 1.71 -9.11
CA LEU A 102 9.28 2.81 -8.98
C LEU A 102 10.35 2.43 -7.95
N GLU A 103 11.58 2.87 -8.19
CA GLU A 103 12.68 2.69 -7.25
C GLU A 103 13.47 3.99 -7.15
N PHE A 104 13.80 4.40 -5.93
CA PHE A 104 14.48 5.67 -5.67
C PHE A 104 15.41 5.60 -4.46
N HIS A 105 16.36 6.52 -4.42
CA HIS A 105 17.43 6.59 -3.43
C HIS A 105 17.04 7.40 -2.17
N ALA A 106 16.01 6.92 -1.47
CA ALA A 106 15.58 7.48 -0.19
C ALA A 106 15.13 6.41 0.80
N ASN A 107 15.19 6.73 2.09
CA ASN A 107 14.59 5.93 3.14
C ASN A 107 13.07 5.83 2.96
N TRP A 108 12.48 4.66 3.21
CA TRP A 108 11.04 4.43 3.06
C TRP A 108 10.16 5.40 3.84
N LYS A 109 10.65 5.89 4.99
CA LYS A 109 9.92 6.88 5.80
C LYS A 109 9.69 8.17 5.04
N LEU A 110 10.62 8.58 4.18
CA LEU A 110 10.48 9.81 3.38
C LEU A 110 9.34 9.71 2.37
N ALA A 111 9.09 8.51 1.83
CA ALA A 111 7.96 8.26 0.94
C ALA A 111 6.62 8.42 1.68
N ILE A 112 6.53 7.87 2.90
CA ILE A 112 5.34 8.03 3.75
C ILE A 112 5.16 9.49 4.18
N GLU A 113 6.25 10.17 4.57
CA GLU A 113 6.23 11.59 4.93
C GLU A 113 5.68 12.46 3.79
N ASN A 114 6.18 12.24 2.56
CA ASN A 114 5.73 12.92 1.35
C ASN A 114 4.23 12.70 1.09
N TYR A 115 3.77 11.45 1.25
CA TYR A 115 2.37 11.11 0.97
C TYR A 115 1.39 11.65 2.02
N CYS A 116 1.85 11.87 3.26
CA CYS A 116 0.97 12.28 4.35
C CYS A 116 0.45 13.72 4.25
N GLU A 117 1.03 14.58 3.42
CA GLU A 117 0.75 16.02 3.38
C GLU A 117 0.55 16.54 1.95
N SER A 118 -0.16 17.67 1.84
CA SER A 118 -0.45 18.36 0.58
C SER A 118 0.37 19.65 0.38
N TYR A 119 1.25 19.96 1.33
CA TYR A 119 2.00 21.20 1.39
C TYR A 119 2.91 21.35 0.17
N HIS A 120 3.50 20.27 -0.34
CA HIS A 120 4.39 20.31 -1.49
C HIS A 120 3.65 20.53 -2.85
N LEU A 121 2.33 20.34 -2.90
CA LEU A 121 1.55 20.35 -4.16
C LEU A 121 1.84 21.55 -5.08
N PRO A 122 1.85 22.81 -4.61
CA PRO A 122 1.98 23.95 -5.52
C PRO A 122 3.33 24.01 -6.25
N TRP A 123 4.36 23.36 -5.71
CA TRP A 123 5.73 23.44 -6.21
C TRP A 123 6.20 22.16 -6.89
N VAL A 124 5.81 21.00 -6.37
CA VAL A 124 6.20 19.69 -6.93
C VAL A 124 5.21 19.25 -8.00
N HIS A 125 3.91 19.48 -7.80
CA HIS A 125 2.86 19.04 -8.72
C HIS A 125 2.02 20.21 -9.28
N PRO A 126 2.61 21.16 -10.02
CA PRO A 126 1.85 22.28 -10.60
C PRO A 126 0.72 21.80 -11.53
N GLY A 127 0.88 20.62 -12.16
CA GLY A 127 -0.15 19.97 -12.96
C GLY A 127 -1.35 19.52 -12.13
N LEU A 128 -1.12 18.76 -11.04
CA LEU A 128 -2.14 18.30 -10.10
C LEU A 128 -2.82 19.47 -9.39
N ASN A 129 -2.04 20.42 -8.90
CA ASN A 129 -2.53 21.62 -8.20
C ASN A 129 -3.46 22.48 -9.07
N SER A 130 -3.47 22.30 -10.40
CA SER A 130 -4.39 22.99 -11.29
C SER A 130 -5.82 22.45 -11.27
N TYR A 131 -6.06 21.25 -10.71
CA TYR A 131 -7.38 20.60 -10.62
C TYR A 131 -7.68 19.95 -9.27
N SER A 132 -6.72 19.96 -8.35
CA SER A 132 -6.85 19.65 -6.92
C SER A 132 -5.96 20.64 -6.17
N HIS A 133 -6.48 21.85 -5.92
CA HIS A 133 -5.67 22.95 -5.40
C HIS A 133 -5.37 22.72 -3.92
N ILE A 134 -4.19 23.10 -3.43
CA ILE A 134 -3.83 22.93 -2.00
C ILE A 134 -4.91 23.42 -1.02
N ASP A 135 -5.64 24.49 -1.34
CA ASP A 135 -6.73 25.03 -0.51
C ASP A 135 -7.96 24.12 -0.40
N ASP A 136 -8.10 23.16 -1.32
CA ASP A 136 -9.15 22.13 -1.29
C ASP A 136 -8.77 20.95 -0.40
N HIS A 137 -7.53 20.90 0.13
CA HIS A 137 -7.01 19.76 0.86
C HIS A 137 -7.17 19.91 2.39
N TYR A 138 -7.29 18.76 3.05
CA TYR A 138 -7.40 18.66 4.51
C TYR A 138 -6.58 17.48 5.05
N ASN A 139 -6.15 17.57 6.31
CA ASN A 139 -5.37 16.53 6.96
C ASN A 139 -6.24 15.40 7.53
N ILE A 140 -5.71 14.18 7.51
CA ILE A 140 -6.31 12.98 8.10
C ILE A 140 -5.33 12.40 9.12
N VAL A 141 -5.79 12.25 10.37
CA VAL A 141 -5.03 11.61 11.45
C VAL A 141 -5.80 10.39 11.94
N GLY A 142 -5.19 9.21 11.82
CA GLY A 142 -5.83 7.91 12.02
C GLY A 142 -5.40 7.14 13.26
N GLY A 143 -4.83 7.80 14.27
CA GLY A 143 -4.36 7.08 15.47
C GLY A 143 -3.36 5.98 15.12
N GLU A 144 -3.62 4.73 15.50
CA GLU A 144 -2.69 3.62 15.26
C GLU A 144 -2.70 3.10 13.82
N TRP A 145 -3.76 3.35 13.04
CA TRP A 145 -3.92 2.75 11.72
C TRP A 145 -3.21 3.54 10.62
N GLY A 146 -3.08 4.86 10.73
CA GLY A 146 -2.49 5.65 9.64
C GLY A 146 -2.58 7.16 9.79
N ALA A 147 -2.20 7.84 8.72
CA ALA A 147 -2.34 9.28 8.51
C ALA A 147 -2.35 9.60 7.01
N GLY A 148 -2.74 10.82 6.65
CA GLY A 148 -2.80 11.22 5.25
C GLY A 148 -3.45 12.56 5.04
N GLN A 149 -3.98 12.72 3.83
CA GLN A 149 -4.69 13.91 3.40
C GLN A 149 -5.90 13.53 2.55
N GLY A 150 -6.85 14.44 2.41
CA GLY A 150 -7.91 14.32 1.43
C GLY A 150 -8.12 15.65 0.71
N THR A 151 -8.90 15.60 -0.36
CA THR A 151 -9.27 16.77 -1.16
C THR A 151 -10.78 16.84 -1.32
N TYR A 152 -11.32 18.05 -1.30
CA TYR A 152 -12.71 18.31 -1.66
C TYR A 152 -12.94 18.38 -3.17
N LYS A 153 -11.86 18.43 -3.97
CA LYS A 153 -11.93 18.64 -5.40
C LYS A 153 -10.79 17.92 -6.14
N PHE A 154 -11.16 16.90 -6.89
CA PHE A 154 -10.29 16.16 -7.79
C PHE A 154 -11.08 15.83 -9.07
N THR A 155 -10.68 16.43 -10.20
CA THR A 155 -11.44 16.33 -11.46
C THR A 155 -10.58 15.79 -12.62
N PHE A 156 -9.68 14.84 -12.34
CA PHE A 156 -8.80 14.25 -13.36
C PHE A 156 -9.58 13.59 -14.49
N SER A 157 -10.55 12.72 -14.18
CA SER A 157 -11.30 11.97 -15.18
C SER A 157 -12.06 12.88 -16.16
N GLU A 158 -12.67 13.95 -15.66
CA GLU A 158 -13.31 14.99 -16.48
C GLU A 158 -12.31 15.67 -17.41
N ARG A 159 -11.14 16.05 -16.89
CA ARG A 159 -10.08 16.72 -17.66
C ARG A 159 -9.46 15.81 -18.74
N ALA A 160 -9.30 14.52 -18.42
CA ALA A 160 -8.79 13.51 -19.33
C ALA A 160 -9.85 13.03 -20.35
N GLY A 161 -11.12 13.40 -20.15
CA GLY A 161 -12.23 12.95 -20.99
C GLY A 161 -12.36 11.42 -20.98
N ILE A 162 -12.29 10.84 -19.78
CA ILE A 162 -12.44 9.41 -19.53
C ILE A 162 -13.67 9.15 -18.64
N GLU A 163 -14.35 8.05 -18.91
CA GLU A 163 -15.50 7.58 -18.13
C GLU A 163 -15.17 6.19 -17.58
N TRP A 164 -15.54 5.95 -16.32
CA TRP A 164 -15.32 4.70 -15.59
C TRP A 164 -16.58 4.38 -14.76
N PRO A 165 -16.80 3.10 -14.40
CA PRO A 165 -17.73 2.77 -13.33
C PRO A 165 -17.36 3.49 -12.04
N VAL A 166 -18.39 3.83 -11.26
CA VAL A 166 -18.25 4.54 -10.00
C VAL A 166 -18.83 3.71 -8.86
N PHE A 167 -18.42 4.00 -7.63
CA PHE A 167 -19.07 3.43 -6.45
C PHE A 167 -20.54 3.90 -6.36
N ASP A 168 -21.47 2.95 -6.37
CA ASP A 168 -22.92 3.23 -6.35
C ASP A 168 -23.38 4.06 -5.15
N GLN A 169 -22.72 3.85 -3.99
CA GLN A 169 -23.07 4.51 -2.73
C GLN A 169 -22.34 5.85 -2.54
N TRP A 170 -21.52 6.28 -3.51
CA TRP A 170 -20.77 7.52 -3.39
C TRP A 170 -21.72 8.73 -3.30
N PRO A 171 -21.62 9.57 -2.26
CA PRO A 171 -22.51 10.72 -2.11
C PRO A 171 -22.35 11.70 -3.27
N LYS A 172 -23.48 12.08 -3.91
CA LYS A 172 -23.48 12.92 -5.12
C LYS A 172 -22.88 14.31 -4.89
N ASP A 173 -23.03 14.86 -3.69
CA ASP A 173 -22.44 16.13 -3.26
C ASP A 173 -20.93 16.04 -2.99
N LYS A 174 -20.37 14.83 -3.01
CA LYS A 174 -18.96 14.54 -2.77
C LYS A 174 -18.27 13.93 -3.99
N SER A 175 -18.85 14.04 -5.19
CA SER A 175 -18.34 13.36 -6.39
C SER A 175 -16.90 13.72 -6.77
N ALA A 176 -16.43 14.90 -6.37
CA ALA A 176 -15.06 15.35 -6.59
C ALA A 176 -14.13 15.09 -5.39
N GLN A 177 -14.59 14.46 -4.32
CA GLN A 177 -13.74 14.18 -3.16
C GLN A 177 -12.83 12.98 -3.41
N ALA A 178 -11.65 13.01 -2.81
CA ALA A 178 -10.74 11.87 -2.77
C ALA A 178 -9.97 11.87 -1.45
N GLU A 179 -9.47 10.70 -1.05
CA GLU A 179 -8.63 10.55 0.14
C GLU A 179 -7.37 9.75 -0.17
N TYR A 180 -6.25 10.20 0.39
CA TYR A 180 -4.91 9.64 0.26
C TYR A 180 -4.39 9.30 1.65
N VAL A 181 -4.35 8.01 1.98
CA VAL A 181 -4.04 7.51 3.31
C VAL A 181 -2.81 6.61 3.28
N ALA A 182 -1.81 6.93 4.07
CA ALA A 182 -0.79 5.97 4.47
C ALA A 182 -1.36 5.08 5.59
N LEU A 183 -1.73 3.84 5.24
CA LEU A 183 -2.02 2.78 6.18
C LEU A 183 -0.70 2.22 6.72
N PHE A 184 -0.46 2.44 8.00
CA PHE A 184 0.82 2.09 8.59
C PHE A 184 1.02 0.57 8.67
N PRO A 185 2.28 0.09 8.46
CA PRO A 185 3.48 0.91 8.26
C PRO A 185 3.71 1.38 6.81
N ASN A 186 3.27 0.64 5.80
CA ASN A 186 3.94 0.69 4.49
C ASN A 186 3.01 0.55 3.28
N VAL A 187 1.72 0.88 3.43
CA VAL A 187 0.79 0.89 2.30
C VAL A 187 0.21 2.29 2.13
N LEU A 188 0.38 2.86 0.95
CA LEU A 188 -0.28 4.11 0.54
C LEU A 188 -1.54 3.75 -0.22
N LEU A 189 -2.61 4.50 0.01
CA LEU A 189 -3.94 4.18 -0.50
C LEU A 189 -4.61 5.45 -1.03
N GLY A 190 -5.01 5.46 -2.29
CA GLY A 190 -5.83 6.53 -2.86
C GLY A 190 -7.24 6.04 -3.17
N LEU A 191 -8.25 6.67 -2.56
CA LEU A 191 -9.67 6.38 -2.80
C LEU A 191 -10.32 7.52 -3.57
N HIS A 192 -10.89 7.18 -4.72
CA HIS A 192 -11.67 8.07 -5.58
C HIS A 192 -13.05 7.47 -5.86
N ILE A 193 -13.94 8.26 -6.46
CA ILE A 193 -15.28 7.81 -6.84
C ILE A 193 -15.27 6.68 -7.87
N ASP A 194 -14.30 6.66 -8.77
CA ASP A 194 -14.24 5.80 -9.96
C ASP A 194 -13.11 4.76 -9.91
N HIS A 195 -12.12 4.94 -9.04
CA HIS A 195 -11.01 4.02 -8.89
C HIS A 195 -10.44 4.05 -7.47
N PHE A 196 -9.62 3.04 -7.19
CA PHE A 196 -8.77 2.99 -6.02
C PHE A 196 -7.36 2.63 -6.48
N TYR A 197 -6.33 3.06 -5.76
CA TYR A 197 -4.99 2.54 -5.95
C TYR A 197 -4.33 2.20 -4.62
N SER A 198 -3.44 1.22 -4.65
CA SER A 198 -2.54 0.93 -3.55
C SER A 198 -1.09 1.09 -4.01
N VAL A 199 -0.22 1.48 -3.09
CA VAL A 199 1.22 1.46 -3.26
C VAL A 199 1.84 0.73 -2.08
N ILE A 200 2.56 -0.37 -2.35
CA ILE A 200 3.33 -1.06 -1.31
C ILE A 200 4.73 -0.45 -1.28
N VAL A 201 5.08 0.17 -0.15
CA VAL A 201 6.40 0.75 0.09
C VAL A 201 7.32 -0.32 0.67
N GLN A 202 8.35 -0.70 -0.08
CA GLN A 202 9.29 -1.75 0.27
C GLN A 202 10.69 -1.16 0.55
N PRO A 203 11.16 -1.20 1.81
CA PRO A 203 12.53 -0.81 2.10
C PRO A 203 13.53 -1.82 1.53
N LEU A 204 14.42 -1.37 0.65
CA LEU A 204 15.50 -2.19 0.07
C LEU A 204 16.83 -1.97 0.80
N ALA A 205 17.06 -0.75 1.29
CA ALA A 205 18.18 -0.37 2.15
C ALA A 205 17.77 0.82 3.03
N HIS A 206 18.67 1.30 3.89
CA HIS A 206 18.40 2.49 4.71
C HIS A 206 18.18 3.78 3.88
N ASN A 207 18.60 3.80 2.61
CA ASN A 207 18.49 4.92 1.69
C ASN A 207 17.99 4.47 0.29
N ARG A 208 17.28 3.34 0.21
CA ARG A 208 16.74 2.82 -1.05
C ARG A 208 15.38 2.19 -0.80
N THR A 209 14.41 2.59 -1.60
CA THR A 209 13.00 2.18 -1.46
C THR A 209 12.46 1.81 -2.83
N ARG A 210 11.58 0.81 -2.85
CA ARG A 210 10.77 0.44 -4.00
C ARG A 210 9.31 0.67 -3.68
N GLU A 211 8.58 1.19 -4.64
CA GLU A 211 7.14 1.35 -4.59
C GLU A 211 6.49 0.48 -5.66
N LEU A 212 5.51 -0.31 -5.23
CA LEU A 212 4.71 -1.16 -6.11
C LEU A 212 3.28 -0.62 -6.14
N LEU A 213 2.95 0.14 -7.19
CA LEU A 213 1.63 0.72 -7.40
C LEU A 213 0.74 -0.23 -8.20
N GLN A 214 -0.51 -0.34 -7.76
CA GLN A 214 -1.58 -1.06 -8.44
C GLN A 214 -2.86 -0.23 -8.49
N ILE A 215 -3.42 -0.03 -9.68
CA ILE A 215 -4.74 0.58 -9.91
C ILE A 215 -5.81 -0.51 -9.83
N TYR A 216 -6.95 -0.17 -9.25
CA TYR A 216 -8.13 -1.00 -9.14
C TYR A 216 -9.34 -0.24 -9.69
N CYS A 217 -10.22 -0.95 -10.39
CA CYS A 217 -11.49 -0.41 -10.86
C CYS A 217 -12.66 -0.89 -10.00
N VAL A 218 -13.74 -0.12 -10.02
CA VAL A 218 -15.00 -0.54 -9.40
C VAL A 218 -15.70 -1.56 -10.30
N GLY A 219 -16.16 -2.67 -9.72
CA GLY A 219 -16.85 -3.76 -10.42
C GLY A 219 -16.00 -4.45 -11.50
N ASP A 220 -16.67 -5.16 -12.41
CA ASP A 220 -16.04 -6.10 -13.37
C ASP A 220 -15.40 -5.43 -14.62
N SER A 221 -15.00 -4.16 -14.52
CA SER A 221 -14.50 -3.38 -15.68
C SER A 221 -13.04 -3.62 -16.04
N VAL A 222 -12.35 -4.52 -15.34
CA VAL A 222 -10.95 -4.89 -15.62
C VAL A 222 -10.81 -5.48 -17.01
N ALA A 223 -11.75 -6.34 -17.41
CA ALA A 223 -11.62 -7.19 -18.60
C ALA A 223 -12.27 -6.62 -19.87
N ASP A 224 -12.96 -5.47 -19.78
CA ASP A 224 -13.66 -4.93 -20.94
C ASP A 224 -12.78 -4.05 -21.85
N ASP A 225 -13.07 -4.09 -23.16
CA ASP A 225 -12.38 -3.24 -24.14
C ASP A 225 -12.85 -1.78 -24.07
N LYS A 226 -14.07 -1.56 -23.56
CA LYS A 226 -14.71 -0.24 -23.47
C LYS A 226 -13.87 0.73 -22.64
N HIS A 227 -13.32 0.27 -21.51
CA HIS A 227 -12.56 1.13 -20.59
C HIS A 227 -11.04 1.01 -20.79
N ALA A 228 -10.55 0.33 -21.83
CA ALA A 228 -9.11 0.15 -22.06
C ALA A 228 -8.32 1.47 -22.19
N ARG A 229 -8.87 2.47 -22.90
CA ARG A 229 -8.28 3.82 -22.94
C ARG A 229 -8.25 4.44 -21.56
N ALA A 230 -9.37 4.33 -20.86
CA ALA A 230 -9.59 4.91 -19.55
C ALA A 230 -8.56 4.38 -18.53
N ARG A 231 -8.32 3.06 -18.51
CA ARG A 231 -7.28 2.37 -17.70
C ARG A 231 -5.88 2.91 -17.94
N ARG A 232 -5.48 3.04 -19.21
CA ARG A 232 -4.15 3.58 -19.57
C ARG A 232 -3.97 5.04 -19.17
N GLU A 233 -4.96 5.90 -19.44
CA GLU A 233 -4.88 7.32 -19.06
C GLU A 233 -4.81 7.50 -17.54
N MET A 234 -5.54 6.68 -16.78
CA MET A 234 -5.50 6.71 -15.32
C MET A 234 -4.11 6.30 -14.79
N LEU A 235 -3.55 5.19 -15.28
CA LEU A 235 -2.20 4.78 -14.89
C LEU A 235 -1.17 5.85 -15.28
N ASN A 236 -1.27 6.44 -16.46
CA ASN A 236 -0.35 7.50 -16.91
C ASN A 236 -0.46 8.76 -16.07
N GLY A 237 -1.67 9.15 -15.66
CA GLY A 237 -1.90 10.28 -14.76
C GLY A 237 -1.23 10.07 -13.42
N TRP A 238 -1.46 8.93 -12.78
CA TRP A 238 -0.81 8.60 -11.50
C TRP A 238 0.70 8.44 -11.65
N ARG A 239 1.18 7.77 -12.70
CA ARG A 239 2.61 7.66 -13.01
C ARG A 239 3.27 9.04 -13.01
N ALA A 240 2.69 10.01 -13.71
CA ALA A 240 3.26 11.35 -13.79
C ALA A 240 3.35 12.01 -12.40
N VAL A 241 2.32 11.88 -11.57
CA VAL A 241 2.32 12.40 -10.20
C VAL A 241 3.41 11.71 -9.36
N PHE A 242 3.43 10.39 -9.28
CA PHE A 242 4.43 9.66 -8.48
C PHE A 242 5.87 9.86 -8.97
N GLU A 243 6.09 10.04 -10.28
CA GLU A 243 7.42 10.34 -10.82
C GLU A 243 7.92 11.75 -10.45
N GLU A 244 7.01 12.73 -10.29
CA GLU A 244 7.36 14.09 -9.85
C GLU A 244 7.91 14.12 -8.40
N ASP A 245 7.47 13.18 -7.55
CA ASP A 245 7.89 13.05 -6.14
C ASP A 245 9.32 12.52 -5.96
N ILE A 246 9.82 11.73 -6.91
CA ILE A 246 11.09 11.00 -6.78
C ILE A 246 12.24 11.97 -6.48
N ARG A 247 12.38 13.02 -7.30
CA ARG A 247 13.51 13.95 -7.16
C ARG A 247 13.49 14.68 -5.81
N PRO A 248 12.38 15.35 -5.40
CA PRO A 248 12.29 15.96 -4.07
C PRO A 248 12.61 15.01 -2.92
N VAL A 249 12.07 13.78 -2.95
CA VAL A 249 12.28 12.78 -1.90
C VAL A 249 13.75 12.35 -1.81
N GLU A 250 14.43 12.15 -2.94
CA GLU A 250 15.88 11.89 -2.95
C GLU A 250 16.71 13.10 -2.51
N GLU A 251 16.28 14.31 -2.83
CA GLU A 251 16.91 15.54 -2.35
C GLU A 251 16.77 15.70 -0.84
N MET A 252 15.62 15.34 -0.27
CA MET A 252 15.41 15.26 1.17
C MET A 252 16.37 14.25 1.81
N GLN A 253 16.55 13.06 1.22
CA GLN A 253 17.53 12.08 1.71
C GLN A 253 18.94 12.68 1.72
N ARG A 254 19.40 13.25 0.60
CA ARG A 254 20.73 13.87 0.50
C ARG A 254 20.92 15.01 1.50
N GLY A 255 19.88 15.82 1.74
CA GLY A 255 19.91 16.88 2.74
C GLY A 255 20.04 16.35 4.17
N ARG A 256 19.31 15.28 4.50
CA ARG A 256 19.33 14.64 5.83
C ARG A 256 20.60 13.83 6.10
N ASP A 257 21.36 13.48 5.07
CA ASP A 257 22.69 12.86 5.22
C ASP A 257 23.75 13.88 5.70
N SER A 258 23.44 15.18 5.68
CA SER A 258 24.33 16.23 6.20
C SER A 258 24.49 16.12 7.72
N THR A 259 25.73 16.16 8.21
CA THR A 259 26.03 16.25 9.65
C THR A 259 25.49 17.51 10.34
N ALA A 260 25.07 18.51 9.56
CA ALA A 260 24.46 19.74 10.07
C ALA A 260 22.93 19.66 10.17
N PHE A 261 22.29 18.59 9.71
CA PHE A 261 20.85 18.41 9.82
C PHE A 261 20.46 18.15 11.29
N ASP A 262 19.51 18.93 11.80
CA ASP A 262 19.11 18.94 13.21
C ASP A 262 17.71 18.35 13.47
N GLY A 263 17.04 17.84 12.42
CA GLY A 263 15.69 17.28 12.49
C GLY A 263 14.62 18.08 11.74
N GLY A 264 14.89 19.35 11.42
CA GLY A 264 13.94 20.20 10.70
C GLY A 264 12.70 20.61 11.53
N ALA A 265 11.74 21.26 10.89
CA ALA A 265 10.50 21.74 11.52
C ALA A 265 9.28 21.43 10.66
N PHE A 266 8.17 21.09 11.31
CA PHE A 266 6.88 20.87 10.68
C PHE A 266 6.07 22.15 10.64
N SER A 267 5.33 22.36 9.55
CA SER A 267 4.23 23.32 9.51
C SER A 267 3.18 22.93 10.57
N PRO A 268 2.85 23.83 11.51
CA PRO A 268 1.83 23.54 12.54
C PRO A 268 0.43 23.28 11.98
N VAL A 269 0.19 23.63 10.71
CA VAL A 269 -1.11 23.52 10.03
C VAL A 269 -1.10 22.45 8.96
N LEU A 270 -0.05 22.37 8.14
CA LEU A 270 -0.04 21.53 6.95
C LEU A 270 0.61 20.16 7.17
N ASP A 271 1.51 20.03 8.15
CA ASP A 271 2.26 18.79 8.41
C ASP A 271 1.68 17.99 9.58
N THR A 272 0.41 18.18 9.94
CA THR A 272 -0.17 17.52 11.13
C THR A 272 -0.22 16.00 10.98
N ALA A 273 -0.54 15.51 9.78
CA ALA A 273 -0.52 14.09 9.43
C ALA A 273 0.92 13.53 9.41
N THR A 274 1.86 14.26 8.80
CA THR A 274 3.28 13.89 8.74
C THR A 274 3.88 13.82 10.15
N HIS A 275 3.62 14.81 11.00
CA HIS A 275 4.07 14.80 12.38
C HIS A 275 3.47 13.62 13.18
N HIS A 276 2.22 13.24 12.91
CA HIS A 276 1.62 12.05 13.50
C HIS A 276 2.36 10.77 13.11
N PHE A 277 2.72 10.61 11.82
CA PHE A 277 3.55 9.49 11.37
C PHE A 277 4.89 9.44 12.10
N HIS A 278 5.59 10.57 12.24
CA HIS A 278 6.86 10.63 12.97
C HIS A 278 6.71 10.17 14.42
N ARG A 279 5.66 10.61 15.12
CA ARG A 279 5.37 10.16 16.49
C ARG A 279 5.07 8.67 16.55
N TRP A 280 4.29 8.16 15.60
CA TRP A 280 3.96 6.74 15.50
C TRP A 280 5.22 5.88 15.30
N VAL A 281 6.13 6.31 14.43
CA VAL A 281 7.43 5.66 14.18
C VAL A 281 8.31 5.71 15.43
N ALA A 282 8.46 6.87 16.06
CA ALA A 282 9.31 7.05 17.23
C ALA A 282 8.88 6.16 18.42
N ALA A 283 7.58 5.92 18.58
CA ALA A 283 7.04 5.04 19.62
C ALA A 283 7.38 3.55 19.42
N ARG A 284 7.83 3.16 18.23
CA ARG A 284 8.12 1.76 17.85
C ARG A 284 9.59 1.41 17.83
N TYR A 285 10.45 2.42 17.92
CA TYR A 285 11.86 2.19 18.21
C TYR A 285 12.05 2.07 19.72
N PRO A 286 12.85 1.10 20.19
CA PRO A 286 13.27 1.08 21.59
C PRO A 286 13.89 2.43 21.93
N GLN A 287 13.42 3.04 23.03
CA GLN A 287 14.11 4.20 23.58
C GLN A 287 15.53 3.74 23.91
N VAL A 288 16.53 4.29 23.22
CA VAL A 288 17.93 4.04 23.56
C VAL A 288 18.13 4.71 24.92
N ALA A 289 18.32 3.89 25.95
CA ALA A 289 18.63 4.33 27.30
C ALA A 289 19.99 5.02 27.39
#